data_AF-A0A8H3S8N4-F1
#
_entry.id   AF-A0A8H3S8N4-F1
#
_cell.length_a   1.000
_cell.length_b   1.000
_cell.length_c   1.000
_cell.angle_alpha   90.00
_cell.angle_beta   90.00
_cell.angle_gamma   90.00
#
_symmetry.space_group_name_H-M   'P 1'
#
loop_
_entity.id
_entity.type
_entity.pdbx_description
1 polymer ?
#
loop_
_entity_poly.entity_id
_entity_poly.type
_entity_poly.pdbx_seq_one_letter_code
_entity_poly.pdbx_strand_id
1 'polypeptide(L)'
;MSCRKLPDFVKYMKRDPSGKGFTHLGKDGVLRTISGDYEVVDARGLDPEQIKNILDVMPFDQAQKEDFYGVDGTKVTSQEAPFHPAPGILPTKPSEEAAERRRLVNQSREAYAQAKRKEHEGAGEGNSPQELP
;
A
#
# COMPACT_ATOMS: atom_id res chain seq x y z
N MET A 1 0.61 20.84 6.43
CA MET A 1 0.70 19.49 5.83
C MET A 1 -0.56 19.26 4.99
N SER A 2 -0.53 19.60 3.70
CA SER A 2 -1.68 19.34 2.81
C SER A 2 -1.83 17.82 2.64
N CYS A 3 -2.92 17.21 3.12
CA CYS A 3 -3.18 15.82 2.80
C CYS A 3 -3.45 15.74 1.29
N ARG A 4 -2.59 15.03 0.56
CA ARG A 4 -2.79 14.80 -0.86
C ARG A 4 -3.91 13.78 -1.01
N LYS A 5 -5.04 14.21 -1.58
CA LYS A 5 -6.23 13.37 -1.72
C LYS A 5 -6.13 12.57 -3.01
N LEU A 6 -6.21 11.25 -2.89
CA LEU A 6 -6.44 10.40 -4.05
C LEU A 6 -7.82 10.69 -4.66
N PRO A 7 -7.98 10.50 -5.98
CA PRO A 7 -9.28 10.60 -6.64
C PRO A 7 -10.34 9.72 -5.96
N ASP A 8 -11.59 10.18 -5.93
CA ASP A 8 -12.65 9.51 -5.16
C ASP A 8 -12.93 8.08 -5.62
N PHE A 9 -12.74 7.76 -6.90
CA PHE A 9 -12.94 6.41 -7.39
C PHE A 9 -12.03 5.36 -6.73
N VAL A 10 -10.85 5.76 -6.25
CA VAL A 10 -9.90 4.86 -5.56
C VAL A 10 -10.48 4.36 -4.23
N LYS A 11 -11.44 5.08 -3.65
CA LYS A 11 -12.14 4.68 -2.42
C LYS A 11 -13.16 3.56 -2.67
N TYR A 12 -13.68 3.46 -3.90
CA TYR A 12 -14.71 2.49 -4.27
C TYR A 12 -14.15 1.22 -4.92
N MET A 13 -12.84 1.18 -5.19
CA MET A 13 -12.18 -0.04 -5.67
C MET A 13 -12.16 -1.11 -4.58
N LYS A 14 -12.37 -2.37 -4.96
CA LYS A 14 -12.28 -3.50 -4.04
C LYS A 14 -10.86 -3.61 -3.49
N ARG A 15 -10.74 -3.92 -2.21
CA ARG A 15 -9.47 -4.13 -1.51
C ARG A 15 -9.42 -5.51 -0.91
N ASP A 16 -8.20 -5.96 -0.65
CA ASP A 16 -7.97 -7.17 0.10
C ASP A 16 -8.60 -7.05 1.50
N PRO A 17 -9.55 -7.92 1.88
CA PRO A 17 -10.19 -7.89 3.19
C PRO A 17 -9.21 -8.14 4.34
N SER A 18 -8.05 -8.76 4.06
CA SER A 18 -7.00 -8.94 5.07
C SER A 18 -6.27 -7.65 5.42
N GLY A 19 -6.45 -6.59 4.63
CA GLY A 19 -5.76 -5.31 4.77
C GLY A 19 -4.27 -5.36 4.38
N LYS A 20 -3.77 -6.50 3.88
CA LYS A 20 -2.37 -6.68 3.46
C LYS A 20 -2.11 -6.30 2.01
N GLY A 21 -3.18 -6.04 1.25
CA GLY A 21 -3.10 -5.58 -0.12
C GLY A 21 -2.60 -4.15 -0.28
N PHE A 22 -2.29 -3.77 -1.51
CA PHE A 22 -1.78 -2.45 -1.88
C PHE A 22 -2.28 -2.00 -3.25
N THR A 23 -2.16 -0.72 -3.53
CA THR A 23 -2.54 -0.14 -4.83
C THR A 23 -1.28 0.05 -5.68
N HIS A 24 -1.37 -0.35 -6.96
CA HIS A 24 -0.29 -0.25 -7.92
C HIS A 24 -0.79 0.41 -9.22
N LEU A 25 -0.07 1.41 -9.71
CA LEU A 25 -0.30 2.00 -11.02
C LEU A 25 0.66 1.33 -12.01
N GLY A 26 0.12 0.53 -12.92
CA GLY A 26 0.91 -0.11 -13.98
C GLY A 26 1.28 0.88 -15.08
N LYS A 27 2.40 0.62 -15.78
CA LYS A 27 2.87 1.43 -16.93
C LYS A 27 1.87 1.47 -18.11
N ASP A 28 0.87 0.60 -18.07
CA ASP A 28 -0.25 0.55 -18.99
C ASP A 28 -1.38 1.54 -18.65
N GLY A 29 -1.21 2.37 -17.61
CA GLY A 29 -2.22 3.36 -17.20
C GLY A 29 -3.38 2.76 -16.42
N VAL A 30 -3.25 1.51 -15.97
CA VAL A 30 -4.29 0.82 -15.21
C VAL A 30 -3.92 0.83 -13.74
N LEU A 31 -4.83 1.35 -12.91
CA LEU A 31 -4.73 1.28 -11.46
C LEU A 31 -5.28 -0.05 -10.98
N ARG A 32 -4.48 -0.79 -10.22
CA ARG A 32 -4.82 -2.11 -9.69
C ARG A 32 -4.78 -2.12 -8.18
N THR A 33 -5.71 -2.82 -7.55
CA THR A 33 -5.57 -3.24 -6.16
C THR A 33 -5.11 -4.69 -6.14
N ILE A 34 -4.03 -4.94 -5.41
CA ILE A 34 -3.36 -6.23 -5.35
C ILE A 34 -3.49 -6.75 -3.93
N SER A 35 -3.78 -8.04 -3.76
CA SER A 35 -3.84 -8.70 -2.46
C SER A 35 -2.46 -8.91 -1.84
N GLY A 36 -2.43 -9.29 -0.56
CA GLY A 36 -1.17 -9.71 0.08
C GLY A 36 -0.45 -10.86 -0.64
N ASP A 37 -1.17 -11.65 -1.44
CA ASP A 37 -0.63 -12.80 -2.19
C ASP A 37 -0.14 -12.46 -3.59
N TYR A 38 -0.19 -11.18 -3.97
CA TYR A 38 0.16 -10.63 -5.29
C TYR A 38 -0.88 -10.94 -6.38
N GLU A 39 -2.13 -11.17 -6.01
CA GLU A 39 -3.24 -11.35 -6.96
C GLU A 39 -4.01 -10.04 -7.18
N VAL A 40 -4.45 -9.78 -8.41
CA VAL A 40 -5.24 -8.58 -8.73
C VAL A 40 -6.66 -8.76 -8.24
N VAL A 41 -7.08 -7.92 -7.29
CA VAL A 41 -8.42 -7.92 -6.68
C VAL A 41 -9.39 -7.05 -7.47
N ASP A 42 -8.91 -5.90 -7.94
CA ASP A 42 -9.67 -4.96 -8.76
C ASP A 42 -8.73 -4.21 -9.70
N ALA A 43 -9.28 -3.75 -10.82
CA ALA A 43 -8.51 -3.01 -11.80
C ALA A 43 -9.38 -2.02 -12.55
N ARG A 44 -8.81 -0.83 -12.81
CA ARG A 44 -9.48 0.25 -13.51
C ARG A 44 -8.51 0.97 -14.44
N GLY A 45 -8.85 1.00 -15.72
CA GLY A 45 -8.18 1.86 -16.69
C GLY A 45 -8.41 3.33 -16.36
N LEU A 46 -7.33 4.11 -16.31
CA LEU A 46 -7.39 5.55 -16.05
C LEU A 46 -7.16 6.31 -17.35
N ASP A 47 -7.85 7.44 -17.49
CA ASP A 47 -7.55 8.40 -18.55
C ASP A 47 -6.27 9.20 -18.21
N PRO A 48 -5.64 9.88 -19.20
CA PRO A 48 -4.40 10.61 -18.99
C PRO A 48 -4.47 11.68 -17.88
N GLU A 49 -5.64 12.32 -17.68
CA GLU A 49 -5.81 13.32 -16.62
C GLU A 49 -5.85 12.66 -15.24
N GLN A 50 -6.55 11.55 -15.11
CA GLN A 50 -6.59 10.73 -13.89
C GLN A 50 -5.20 10.18 -13.54
N ILE A 51 -4.44 9.73 -14.53
CA ILE A 51 -3.05 9.26 -14.34
C ILE A 51 -2.22 10.39 -13.75
N LYS A 52 -2.27 11.59 -14.35
CA LYS A 52 -1.55 12.77 -13.84
C LYS A 52 -1.91 13.08 -12.38
N ASN A 53 -3.20 13.06 -12.05
CA ASN A 53 -3.66 13.30 -10.68
C ASN A 53 -3.10 12.27 -9.68
N ILE A 54 -3.01 10.99 -10.07
CA ILE A 54 -2.40 9.94 -9.24
C ILE A 54 -0.89 10.21 -9.08
N LEU A 55 -0.18 10.58 -10.15
CA LEU A 55 1.26 10.85 -10.13
C LEU A 55 1.64 12.06 -9.27
N ASP A 56 0.74 13.03 -9.09
CA ASP A 56 0.97 14.19 -8.22
C ASP A 56 0.76 13.86 -6.73
N VAL A 57 -0.07 12.87 -6.44
CA VAL A 57 -0.38 12.41 -5.07
C VAL A 57 0.64 11.39 -4.58
N MET A 58 1.02 10.45 -5.45
CA MET A 58 1.93 9.34 -5.14
C MET A 58 3.40 9.79 -5.16
N PRO A 59 4.30 9.11 -4.44
CA PRO A 59 5.72 9.46 -4.38
C PRO A 59 6.48 8.91 -5.60
N PHE A 60 6.12 9.37 -6.80
CA PHE A 60 6.86 9.04 -8.03
C PHE A 60 7.95 10.08 -8.32
N ASP A 61 9.12 9.59 -8.71
CA ASP A 61 10.21 10.41 -9.23
C ASP A 61 9.89 10.94 -10.64
N GLN A 62 10.53 12.03 -11.04
CA GLN A 62 10.28 12.66 -12.33
C GLN A 62 10.47 11.68 -13.51
N ALA A 63 11.53 10.86 -13.47
CA ALA A 63 11.79 9.83 -14.48
C ALA A 63 10.66 8.79 -14.56
N GLN A 64 10.04 8.45 -13.42
CA GLN A 64 8.90 7.53 -13.41
C GLN A 64 7.65 8.20 -13.96
N LYS A 65 7.47 9.52 -13.79
CA LYS A 65 6.34 10.25 -14.38
C LYS A 65 6.40 10.30 -15.91
N GLU A 66 7.60 10.34 -16.48
CA GLU A 66 7.81 10.34 -17.93
C GLU A 66 7.34 9.03 -18.59
N ASP A 67 7.43 7.90 -17.90
CA ASP A 67 6.92 6.60 -18.37
C ASP A 67 5.40 6.61 -18.65
N PHE A 68 4.67 7.60 -18.11
CA PHE A 68 3.22 7.72 -18.27
C PHE A 68 2.80 8.75 -19.32
N TYR A 69 3.74 9.37 -20.04
CA TYR A 69 3.40 10.38 -21.04
C TYR A 69 2.68 9.75 -22.24
N GLY A 70 1.45 10.21 -22.50
CA GLY A 70 0.62 9.68 -23.59
C GLY A 70 0.00 8.30 -23.31
N VAL A 71 0.14 7.78 -22.09
CA VAL A 71 -0.49 6.52 -21.67
C VAL A 71 -1.97 6.77 -21.37
N ASP A 72 -2.82 5.89 -21.90
CA ASP A 72 -4.26 5.91 -21.69
C ASP A 72 -4.74 4.50 -21.36
N GLY A 73 -5.01 4.27 -20.07
CA GLY A 73 -5.44 2.97 -19.56
C GLY A 73 -6.88 2.63 -19.91
N THR A 74 -7.69 3.59 -20.36
CA THR A 74 -9.08 3.31 -20.82
C THR A 74 -9.11 2.47 -22.09
N LYS A 75 -7.99 2.44 -22.84
CA LYS A 75 -7.82 1.62 -24.04
C LYS A 75 -7.57 0.14 -23.73
N VAL A 76 -7.34 -0.22 -22.46
CA VAL A 76 -7.23 -1.62 -22.00
C VAL A 76 -8.65 -2.17 -21.81
N THR A 77 -9.30 -2.52 -22.91
CA THR A 77 -10.75 -2.82 -22.95
C THR A 77 -11.12 -4.28 -22.73
N SER A 78 -10.18 -5.23 -22.82
CA SER A 78 -10.46 -6.64 -22.57
C SER A 78 -10.80 -6.85 -21.10
N GLN A 79 -11.96 -7.43 -20.76
CA GLN A 79 -12.37 -7.61 -19.35
C GLN A 79 -11.34 -8.35 -18.48
N GLU A 80 -10.52 -9.23 -19.07
CA GLU A 80 -9.49 -10.01 -18.37
C GLU A 80 -8.09 -9.37 -18.40
N ALA A 81 -7.77 -8.47 -19.33
CA ALA A 81 -6.45 -7.85 -19.44
C ALA A 81 -6.05 -6.96 -18.23
N PRO A 82 -7.00 -6.27 -17.56
CA PRO A 82 -6.73 -5.58 -16.30
C PRO A 82 -6.28 -6.54 -15.19
N PHE A 83 -6.80 -7.78 -15.17
CA PHE A 83 -6.51 -8.80 -14.16
C PHE A 83 -5.31 -9.70 -14.52
N HIS A 84 -5.01 -9.84 -15.82
CA HIS A 84 -3.86 -10.57 -16.35
C HIS A 84 -2.94 -9.63 -17.15
N PRO A 85 -2.22 -8.72 -16.47
CA PRO A 85 -1.30 -7.83 -17.14
C PRO A 85 -0.12 -8.59 -17.75
N ALA A 86 0.49 -7.99 -18.77
CA ALA A 86 1.71 -8.52 -19.37
C ALA A 86 2.83 -8.68 -18.32
N PRO A 87 3.71 -9.70 -18.48
CA PRO A 87 4.84 -9.90 -17.58
C PRO A 87 5.71 -8.63 -17.50
N GLY A 88 6.01 -8.17 -16.29
CA GLY A 88 6.79 -6.96 -16.02
C GLY A 88 5.98 -5.71 -15.64
N ILE A 89 4.64 -5.75 -15.71
CA ILE A 89 3.78 -4.61 -15.30
C ILE A 89 3.47 -4.65 -13.80
N LEU A 90 3.29 -5.85 -13.24
CA LEU A 90 3.09 -6.05 -11.80
C LEU A 90 4.43 -6.01 -11.06
N PRO A 91 4.46 -5.51 -9.82
CA PRO A 91 5.63 -5.60 -8.98
C PRO A 91 5.97 -7.06 -8.71
N THR A 92 7.26 -7.38 -8.76
CA THR A 92 7.74 -8.74 -8.53
C THR A 92 7.41 -9.19 -7.11
N LYS A 93 6.77 -10.36 -6.98
CA LYS A 93 6.57 -11.01 -5.68
C LYS A 93 7.94 -11.26 -5.04
N PRO A 94 8.19 -10.83 -3.80
CA PRO A 94 9.45 -11.09 -3.12
C PRO A 94 9.63 -12.60 -2.99
N SER A 95 10.89 -13.06 -3.04
CA SER A 95 11.20 -14.47 -2.79
C SER A 95 10.73 -14.87 -1.39
N GLU A 96 10.43 -16.16 -1.20
CA GLU A 96 10.04 -16.72 0.10
C GLU A 96 11.03 -16.32 1.20
N GLU A 97 12.33 -16.36 0.91
CA GLU A 97 13.38 -15.95 1.86
C GLU A 97 13.28 -14.47 2.27
N ALA A 98 13.03 -13.57 1.30
CA ALA A 98 12.85 -12.15 1.59
C ALA A 98 11.56 -11.87 2.37
N ALA A 99 10.49 -12.62 2.08
CA ALA A 99 9.23 -12.55 2.81
C ALA A 99 9.40 -13.01 4.26
N GLU A 100 10.09 -14.14 4.50
CA GLU A 100 10.40 -14.66 5.82
C GLU A 100 11.26 -13.70 6.64
N ARG A 101 12.34 -13.15 6.06
CA ARG A 101 13.16 -12.13 6.74
C ARG A 101 12.31 -10.94 7.19
N ARG A 102 11.40 -10.47 6.33
CA ARG A 102 10.51 -9.35 6.67
C ARG A 102 9.51 -9.72 7.77
N ARG A 103 8.99 -10.95 7.79
CA ARG A 103 8.11 -11.46 8.86
C ARG A 103 8.84 -11.47 10.20
N LEU A 104 10.05 -12.01 10.26
CA LEU A 104 10.86 -12.06 11.49
C LEU A 104 11.18 -10.65 12.02
N VAL A 105 11.54 -9.72 11.14
CA VAL A 105 11.78 -8.33 11.51
C VAL A 105 10.53 -7.68 12.09
N ASN A 106 9.37 -7.88 11.46
CA ASN A 106 8.10 -7.33 11.95
C ASN A 106 7.72 -7.94 13.31
N GLN A 107 7.82 -9.26 13.47
CA GLN A 107 7.57 -9.95 14.74
C GLN A 107 8.49 -9.41 15.86
N SER A 108 9.78 -9.23 15.56
CA SER A 108 10.74 -8.65 16.51
C SER A 108 10.35 -7.22 16.91
N ARG A 109 9.95 -6.38 15.95
CA ARG A 109 9.50 -5.00 16.22
C ARG A 109 8.22 -4.96 17.05
N GLU A 110 7.27 -5.85 16.77
CA GLU A 110 6.03 -5.97 17.55
C GLU A 110 6.30 -6.44 18.98
N ALA A 111 7.15 -7.46 19.14
CA ALA A 111 7.54 -7.96 20.46
C ALA A 111 8.24 -6.87 21.29
N TYR A 112 9.17 -6.13 20.69
CA TYR A 112 9.82 -5.00 21.34
C TYR A 112 8.83 -3.89 21.73
N ALA A 113 7.89 -3.55 20.83
CA ALA A 113 6.87 -2.55 21.12
C ALA A 113 5.94 -2.99 22.27
N GLN A 114 5.60 -4.28 22.35
CA GLN A 114 4.80 -4.84 23.44
C GLN A 114 5.56 -4.84 24.76
N ALA A 115 6.84 -5.24 24.77
CA ALA A 115 7.68 -5.20 25.97
C ALA A 115 7.77 -3.79 26.53
N LYS A 116 8.06 -2.81 25.68
CA LYS A 116 8.15 -1.39 26.07
C LYS A 116 6.82 -0.82 26.59
N ARG A 117 5.68 -1.26 26.05
CA ARG A 117 4.35 -0.88 26.58
C ARG A 117 4.12 -1.44 27.98
N LYS A 118 4.46 -2.71 28.21
CA LYS A 118 4.37 -3.34 29.53
C LYS A 118 5.28 -2.68 30.57
N GLU A 119 6.47 -2.26 30.18
CA GLU A 119 7.39 -1.49 31.04
C GLU A 119 6.79 -0.14 31.45
N HIS A 120 6.12 0.57 30.53
CA HIS A 120 5.45 1.83 30.84
C HIS A 120 4.19 1.66 31.70
N GLU A 121 3.43 0.57 31.55
CA GLU A 121 2.27 0.26 32.39
C GLU A 121 2.69 -0.19 33.81
N GLY A 122 3.80 -0.93 33.94
CA GLY A 122 4.32 -1.37 35.25
C GLY A 122 4.94 -0.26 36.10
N ALA A 123 5.25 0.91 35.52
CA ALA A 123 5.80 2.06 36.25
C ALA A 123 4.72 2.96 36.91
N GLY A 124 3.42 2.65 36.74
CA GLY A 124 2.30 3.43 37.27
C GLY A 124 1.82 3.06 38.68
N GLU A 125 2.22 1.91 39.23
CA GLU A 125 1.84 1.47 40.58
C GLU A 125 3.01 1.67 41.56
N GLY A 126 3.17 2.88 42.08
CA GLY A 126 4.23 3.11 43.06
C GLY A 126 4.43 4.54 43.53
N ASN A 127 3.37 5.28 43.88
CA ASN A 127 3.51 6.36 44.87
C ASN A 127 2.15 6.75 45.48
N SER A 128 1.76 6.10 46.58
CA SER A 128 0.76 6.64 47.49
C SER A 128 1.51 7.41 48.59
N PRO A 129 1.38 8.74 48.70
CA PRO A 129 1.90 9.46 49.86
C PRO A 129 1.11 9.01 51.09
N GLN A 130 1.81 8.48 52.08
CA GLN A 130 1.25 8.15 53.38
C GLN A 130 0.84 9.45 54.08
N GLU A 131 -0.46 9.66 54.26
CA GLU A 131 -0.96 10.66 55.20
C GLU A 131 -0.75 10.12 56.62
N LEU A 132 0.11 10.80 57.38
CA LEU A 132 0.34 10.57 58.82
C LEU A 132 -0.46 11.60 59.62
N PRO A 133 -0.91 11.24 60.84
CA PRO A 133 -2.08 11.78 61.52
C PRO A 133 -1.94 13.22 62.05
#